data_AF-A0A8T4N430-F1
#
_entry.id   AF-A0A8T4N430-F1
#
_cell.length_a   1.000
_cell.length_b   1.000
_cell.length_c   1.000
_cell.angle_alpha   90.00
_cell.angle_beta   90.00
_cell.angle_gamma   90.00
#
_symmetry.space_group_name_H-M   'P 1'
#
loop_
_entity.id
_entity.type
_entity.pdbx_description
1 polymer ?
#
loop_
_entity_poly.entity_id
_entity_poly.type
_entity_poly.pdbx_seq_one_letter_code
_entity_poly.pdbx_strand_id
1 'polypeptide(L)' 'MNFVGGFYSGMEFASVIIKGMEIYYNFIRKHQGINCCPYELAIPDLELGKNRWLDLIKMIKV' A
#
# COMPACT_ATOMS: atom_id res chain seq x y z
N MET A 1 22.23 -14.24 20.29
CA MET A 1 21.70 -13.36 19.22
C MET A 1 20.77 -14.22 18.40
N ASN A 2 19.48 -14.24 18.77
CA ASN A 2 18.53 -15.18 18.21
C ASN A 2 18.01 -14.60 16.89
N PHE A 3 18.36 -15.27 15.78
CA PHE A 3 17.72 -15.07 14.48
C PHE A 3 16.24 -15.44 14.62
N VAL A 4 15.36 -14.47 14.84
CA VAL A 4 13.91 -14.62 14.66
C VAL A 4 13.65 -14.55 13.14
N GLY A 5 14.17 -15.55 12.42
CA GLY A 5 14.24 -15.55 10.96
C GLY A 5 14.06 -16.96 10.43
N GLY A 6 12.87 -17.53 10.64
CA GLY A 6 12.48 -18.81 10.06
C GLY A 6 10.97 -18.92 10.14
N PHE A 7 10.33 -19.28 9.01
CA PHE A 7 8.91 -19.61 8.87
C PHE A 7 7.92 -18.44 8.67
N TYR A 8 8.16 -17.56 7.70
CA TYR A 8 7.04 -17.21 6.82
C TYR A 8 7.06 -18.23 5.68
N SER A 9 5.98 -19.00 5.53
CA SER A 9 5.80 -19.82 4.33
C SER A 9 5.93 -18.93 3.09
N GLY A 10 6.50 -19.43 1.99
CA GLY A 10 6.68 -18.60 0.78
C GLY A 10 5.39 -17.94 0.29
N MET A 11 4.23 -18.54 0.61
CA MET A 11 2.90 -17.99 0.35
C MET A 11 2.58 -16.76 1.21
N GLU A 12 2.92 -16.77 2.50
CA GLU A 12 2.72 -15.60 3.37
C GLU A 12 3.60 -14.43 2.94
N PHE A 13 4.87 -14.69 2.62
CA PHE A 13 5.76 -13.64 2.12
C PHE A 13 5.27 -13.05 0.79
N ALA A 14 4.86 -13.90 -0.14
CA ALA A 14 4.26 -13.45 -1.40
C ALA A 14 3.02 -12.59 -1.15
N SER A 15 2.17 -12.96 -0.19
CA SER A 15 0.98 -12.19 0.16
C SER A 15 1.31 -10.78 0.66
N VAL A 16 2.33 -10.63 1.51
CA VAL A 16 2.78 -9.33 2.02
C VAL A 16 3.32 -8.45 0.88
N ILE A 17 4.12 -9.02 -0.02
CA ILE A 17 4.64 -8.29 -1.19
C ILE A 17 3.50 -7.84 -2.10
N ILE A 18 2.59 -8.76 -2.47
CA ILE A 18 1.45 -8.46 -3.34
C ILE A 18 0.61 -7.36 -2.71
N LYS A 19 0.40 -7.39 -1.39
CA LYS A 19 -0.34 -6.34 -0.70
C LYS A 19 0.36 -4.99 -0.73
N GLY A 20 1.68 -4.97 -0.52
CA GLY A 20 2.48 -3.75 -0.67
C GLY A 20 2.39 -3.17 -2.09
N MET A 21 2.42 -4.03 -3.10
CA MET A 21 2.28 -3.65 -4.51
C MET A 21 0.89 -3.10 -4.83
N GLU A 22 -0.18 -3.74 -4.34
CA GLU A 22 -1.56 -3.22 -4.46
C GLU A 22 -1.65 -1.79 -3.90
N ILE A 23 -1.14 -1.57 -2.68
CA ILE A 23 -1.19 -0.25 -2.04
C ILE A 23 -0.41 0.78 -2.87
N TYR A 24 0.79 0.42 -3.31
CA TYR A 24 1.62 1.30 -4.13
C TYR A 24 0.93 1.71 -5.44
N TYR A 25 0.36 0.74 -6.16
CA TYR A 25 -0.32 1.01 -7.42
C TYR A 25 -1.62 1.79 -7.23
N ASN A 26 -2.39 1.51 -6.18
CA ASN A 26 -3.71 2.14 -6.01
C ASN A 26 -3.62 3.54 -5.40
N PHE A 27 -2.69 3.77 -4.46
CA PHE A 27 -2.68 4.99 -3.65
C PHE A 27 -1.48 5.90 -3.90
N ILE A 28 -0.36 5.36 -4.39
CA ILE A 28 0.91 6.10 -4.43
C ILE A 28 1.30 6.49 -5.86
N ARG A 29 1.23 5.55 -6.80
CA ARG A 29 1.69 5.73 -8.17
C ARG A 29 0.61 6.34 -9.05
N LYS A 30 0.93 7.43 -9.76
CA LYS A 30 0.09 7.92 -10.87
C LYS A 30 0.18 6.99 -12.06
N HIS A 31 -0.96 6.63 -12.63
CA HIS A 31 -1.03 5.74 -13.80
C HIS A 31 -1.09 6.56 -15.07
N GLN A 32 -0.32 6.16 -16.09
CA GLN A 32 -0.25 6.90 -17.35
C GLN A 32 -1.60 6.93 -18.09
N GLY A 33 -2.41 5.87 -17.99
CA GLY A 33 -3.69 5.77 -18.69
C GLY A 33 -4.82 6.64 -18.10
N ILE A 34 -4.76 6.97 -16.81
CA ILE A 34 -5.79 7.76 -16.11
C ILE A 34 -5.24 9.08 -15.54
N ASN A 35 -3.94 9.32 -15.67
CA ASN A 35 -3.18 10.48 -15.20
C ASN A 35 -3.35 10.86 -13.70
N CYS A 36 -3.92 9.96 -12.91
CA CYS A 36 -4.10 10.08 -11.46
C CYS A 36 -3.82 8.74 -10.79
N CYS A 37 -3.96 8.68 -9.47
CA CYS A 37 -3.96 7.44 -8.73
C CYS A 37 -5.37 6.83 -8.70
N PRO A 38 -5.51 5.49 -8.82
CA PRO A 38 -6.82 4.83 -8.85
C PRO A 38 -7.76 5.21 -7.70
N TYR A 39 -7.25 5.45 -6.48
CA TYR A 39 -8.09 5.85 -5.36
C TYR A 39 -8.84 7.17 -5.59
N GLU A 40 -8.26 8.11 -6.35
CA GLU A 40 -8.87 9.41 -6.63
C GLU A 40 -10.16 9.26 -7.45
N LEU A 41 -10.28 8.17 -8.23
CA LEU A 41 -11.47 7.85 -9.00
C LEU A 41 -12.45 6.97 -8.21
N ALA A 42 -11.91 6.02 -7.42
CA ALA A 42 -12.73 5.04 -6.72
C ALA A 42 -13.36 5.60 -5.42
N ILE A 43 -12.68 6.53 -4.75
CA ILE A 43 -13.07 7.09 -3.45
C ILE A 43 -12.77 8.60 -3.46
N PRO A 44 -13.57 9.41 -4.18
CA PRO A 44 -13.26 10.82 -4.42
C PRO A 44 -13.23 11.68 -3.15
N ASP A 45 -13.91 11.26 -2.09
CA ASP A 45 -13.93 11.97 -0.79
C ASP A 45 -12.69 11.66 0.08
N LEU A 46 -11.83 10.71 -0.34
CA LEU A 46 -10.60 10.39 0.38
C LEU A 46 -9.50 11.38 0.01
N GLU A 47 -9.17 12.27 0.95
CA GLU A 47 -8.04 13.18 0.80
C GLU A 47 -6.77 12.60 1.42
N LEU A 48 -5.72 12.43 0.59
CA LEU A 48 -4.38 12.08 1.04
C LEU A 48 -3.43 13.23 0.70
N GLY A 49 -2.56 13.59 1.64
CA GLY A 49 -1.61 14.67 1.49
C GLY A 49 -0.41 14.31 0.61
N LYS A 50 0.64 15.14 0.69
CA LYS A 50 1.87 14.94 -0.09
C LYS A 50 2.56 13.61 0.21
N ASN A 51 2.52 13.16 1.47
CA ASN A 51 3.08 11.89 1.90
C ASN A 51 1.96 10.87 2.15
N ARG A 52 1.39 10.37 1.06
CA ARG A 52 0.26 9.43 1.08
C ARG A 52 0.56 8.16 1.88
N TRP A 53 1.81 7.67 1.85
CA TRP A 53 2.20 6.51 2.66
C TRP A 53 2.03 6.78 4.16
N LEU A 54 2.52 7.91 4.64
CA LEU A 54 2.39 8.29 6.04
C LEU A 54 0.92 8.47 6.43
N ASP A 55 0.12 9.07 5.55
CA ASP A 55 -1.30 9.28 5.80
C ASP A 55 -2.05 7.94 5.88
N LEU A 56 -1.78 7.01 4.97
CA LEU A 56 -2.34 5.65 5.03
C LEU A 56 -1.97 4.92 6.32
N ILE A 57 -0.71 5.03 6.77
CA ILE A 57 -0.27 4.43 8.05
C ILE A 57 -1.04 5.04 9.22
N LYS A 58 -1.23 6.36 9.25
CA LYS A 58 -2.01 7.04 10.30
C LYS A 58 -3.49 6.64 10.30
N MET A 59 -4.03 6.23 9.16
CA MET A 59 -5.42 5.77 9.03
C MET A 59 -5.63 4.33 9.50
N ILE A 60 -4.57 3.51 9.56
CA ILE A 60 -4.64 2.18 10.16
C ILE A 60 -4.86 2.37 11.66
N LYS A 61 -6.12 2.21 12.11
CA LYS A 61 -6.41 2.11 13.54
C LYS A 61 -5.73 0.84 14.06
N VAL A 62 -4.84 1.01 15.03
CA VAL A 62 -4.38 -0.06 15.93
C VAL A 62 -5.47 -0.31 16.96
#